data_AF-A0AAN0M939-F1
#
_entry.id   AF-A0AAN0M939-F1
#
_cell.length_a   1.000
_cell.length_b   1.000
_cell.length_c   1.000
_cell.angle_alpha   90.00
_cell.angle_beta   90.00
_cell.angle_gamma   90.00
#
_symmetry.space_group_name_H-M   'P 1'
#
loop_
_entity.id
_entity.type
_entity.pdbx_description
1 polymer ?
#
loop_
_entity_poly.entity_id
_entity_poly.type
_entity_poly.pdbx_seq_one_letter_code
_entity_poly.pdbx_strand_id
1 'polypeptide(L)' 'MTSSDGQIRQFDPASGAPLEQLVLRGGAASGPVVAGQTLYVLSKDGQLHAFR' A
#
# COMPACT_ATOMS: atom_id res chain seq x y z
N MET A 1 2.24 -2.81 4.28
CA MET A 1 1.01 -3.62 4.20
C MET A 1 -0.15 -2.72 3.85
N THR A 2 -1.00 -3.12 2.89
CA THR A 2 -2.29 -2.45 2.67
C THR A 2 -3.33 -3.10 3.56
N SER A 3 -4.07 -2.30 4.31
CA SER A 3 -5.21 -2.75 5.10
C SER A 3 -6.50 -2.39 4.35
N SER A 4 -7.56 -3.17 4.56
CA SER A 4 -8.89 -2.91 3.99
C SER A 4 -9.53 -1.63 4.55
N ASP A 5 -8.92 -1.03 5.58
CA ASP A 5 -9.30 0.24 6.22
C ASP A 5 -8.90 1.52 5.44
N GLY A 6 -8.29 1.37 4.26
CA GLY A 6 -7.89 2.52 3.46
C GLY A 6 -6.54 3.10 3.84
N GLN A 7 -5.66 2.32 4.46
CA GLN A 7 -4.31 2.76 4.78
C GLN A 7 -3.24 1.85 4.19
N ILE A 8 -2.19 2.47 3.69
CA ILE A 8 -0.92 1.84 3.36
C ILE A 8 0.05 2.21 4.47
N ARG A 9 0.60 1.20 5.14
CA ARG A 9 1.62 1.38 6.17
C ARG A 9 2.93 0.76 5.72
N GLN A 10 4.00 1.54 5.82
CA GLN A 10 5.35 1.10 5.59
C GLN A 10 6.03 0.84 6.94
N PHE A 11 6.81 -0.23 7.01
CA PHE A 11 7.57 -0.60 8.20
C PHE A 11 9.01 -0.88 7.80
N ASP A 12 9.93 -0.56 8.70
CA ASP A 12 11.33 -0.94 8.57
C ASP A 12 11.44 -2.48 8.67
N PRO A 13 12.07 -3.15 7.69
CA PRO A 13 12.10 -4.61 7.67
C PRO A 13 13.05 -5.22 8.71
N ALA A 14 13.99 -4.45 9.27
CA ALA A 14 14.95 -4.92 10.26
C ALA A 14 14.42 -4.83 11.69
N SER A 15 13.64 -3.78 11.98
CA SER A 15 13.16 -3.45 13.33
C SER A 15 11.65 -3.55 13.51
N GLY A 16 10.88 -3.56 12.41
CA GLY A 16 9.42 -3.48 12.43
C GLY A 16 8.87 -2.10 12.82
N ALA A 17 9.72 -1.08 12.94
CA ALA A 17 9.29 0.28 13.27
C ALA A 17 8.44 0.88 12.15
N PRO A 18 7.39 1.68 12.44
CA PRO A 18 6.60 2.35 11.42
C PRO A 18 7.45 3.43 10.73
N LEU A 19 7.45 3.43 9.39
CA LEU A 19 8.15 4.41 8.57
C LEU A 19 7.19 5.49 8.05
N GLU A 20 6.14 5.05 7.36
CA GLU A 20 5.19 5.96 6.69
C GLU A 20 3.78 5.39 6.71
N GLN A 21 2.78 6.28 6.74
CA GLN A 21 1.38 5.93 6.62
C GLN A 21 0.72 6.82 5.57
N LEU A 22 0.18 6.20 4.53
CA LEU A 22 -0.55 6.87 3.47
C LEU A 22 -2.02 6.49 3.51
N VAL A 23 -2.89 7.47 3.26
CA VAL A 23 -4.32 7.22 3.04
C VAL A 23 -4.55 6.76 1.61
N LEU A 24 -5.02 5.53 1.46
CA LEU A 24 -5.55 4.99 0.22
C LEU A 24 -7.08 5.15 0.24
N ARG A 25 -7.56 6.30 -0.25
CA ARG A 25 -9.00 6.58 -0.34
C ARG A 25 -9.68 5.46 -1.15
N GLY A 26 -10.73 4.88 -0.59
CA GLY A 26 -11.44 3.73 -1.18
C GLY A 26 -10.92 2.36 -0.75
N GLY A 27 -9.72 2.28 -0.15
CA GLY A 27 -9.10 1.02 0.25
C GLY A 27 -8.67 0.13 -0.92
N ALA A 28 -7.84 -0.87 -0.62
CA ALA A 28 -7.38 -1.79 -1.65
C ALA A 28 -8.51 -2.77 -2.05
N ALA A 29 -8.65 -2.97 -3.36
CA ALA A 29 -9.54 -3.97 -3.94
C ALA A 29 -8.93 -5.38 -3.92
N SER A 30 -7.59 -5.48 -3.95
CA SER A 30 -6.84 -6.73 -3.97
C SER A 30 -5.54 -6.61 -3.16
N GLY A 31 -4.86 -7.75 -2.95
CA GLY A 31 -3.51 -7.75 -2.39
C GLY A 31 -2.54 -6.96 -3.29
N PRO A 32 -1.55 -6.27 -2.71
CA PRO A 32 -0.66 -5.42 -3.47
C PRO A 32 0.38 -6.27 -4.22
N VAL A 33 0.88 -5.77 -5.35
CA VAL A 33 1.91 -6.44 -6.17
C VAL A 33 3.18 -5.61 -6.19
N VAL A 34 4.34 -6.25 -6.05
CA VAL A 34 5.64 -5.59 -6.20
C VAL A 34 6.27 -6.02 -7.51
N ALA A 35 6.65 -5.05 -8.35
CA ALA A 35 7.39 -5.28 -9.58
C ALA A 35 8.35 -4.11 -9.83
N GLY A 36 9.59 -4.40 -10.20
CA GLY A 36 10.59 -3.36 -10.52
C GLY A 36 10.74 -2.30 -9.43
N GLN A 37 10.86 -2.72 -8.16
CA GLN A 37 10.97 -1.84 -6.98
C GLN A 37 9.78 -0.87 -6.80
N THR A 38 8.65 -1.14 -7.44
CA THR A 38 7.42 -0.34 -7.32
C THR A 38 6.32 -1.20 -6.70
N LEU A 39 5.61 -0.64 -5.72
CA LEU A 39 4.42 -1.24 -5.12
C LEU A 39 3.19 -0.74 -5.88
N TYR A 40 2.40 -1.68 -6.40
CA TYR A 40 1.16 -1.42 -7.11
C TYR A 40 -0.03 -1.80 -6.25
N VAL A 41 -1.02 -0.89 -6.16
CA VAL A 41 -2.26 -1.12 -5.41
C VAL A 41 -3.45 -0.71 -6.25
N LEU A 42 -4.35 -1.66 -6.55
CA LEU A 42 -5.65 -1.39 -7.14
C LEU A 42 -6.63 -1.00 -6.04
N SER A 43 -7.22 0.19 -6.12
CA SER A 43 -8.25 0.66 -5.18
C SER A 43 -9.66 0.18 -5.58
N LYS A 44 -10.60 0.20 -4.64
CA LYS A 44 -12.00 -0.25 -4.89
C LYS A 44 -12.77 0.62 -5.88
N ASP A 45 -12.37 1.87 -6.07
CA ASP A 45 -12.90 2.77 -7.10
C ASP A 45 -12.23 2.60 -8.47
N GLY A 46 -11.35 1.59 -8.62
CA GLY A 46 -10.75 1.20 -9.90
C GLY A 46 -9.50 1.98 -10.27
N GLN A 47 -8.89 2.72 -9.34
CA GLN A 47 -7.64 3.44 -9.58
C GLN A 47 -6.42 2.56 -9.28
N LEU A 48 -5.40 2.66 -10.12
CA LEU A 48 -4.11 2.01 -9.88
C LEU A 48 -3.13 3.01 -9.30
N HIS A 49 -2.69 2.78 -8.07
CA HIS A 49 -1.67 3.57 -7.39
C HIS A 49 -0.31 2.90 -7.46
N ALA A 50 0.76 3.69 -7.59
CA ALA A 50 2.14 3.23 -7.64
C ALA A 50 3.01 4.00 -6.63
N PHE A 51 3.76 3.26 -5.81
CA PHE A 51 4.65 3.79 -4.76
C PHE A 51 6.07 3.28 -4.95
N ARG A 52 7.07 4.13 -4.68
CA ARG A 52 8.50 3.81 -4.75
C ARG A 52 9.18 4.21 -3.45
#